data_AF-A0A1Y4BB33-F1
#
_entry.id   AF-A0A1Y4BB33-F1
#
_cell.length_a   1.000
_cell.length_b   1.000
_cell.length_c   1.000
_cell.angle_alpha   90.00
_cell.angle_beta   90.00
_cell.angle_gamma   90.00
#
_symmetry.space_group_name_H-M   'P 1'
#
loop_
_entity.id
_entity.type
_entity.pdbx_description
1 polymer ?
#
loop_
_entity_poly.entity_id
_entity_poly.type
_entity_poly.pdbx_seq_one_letter_code
_entity_poly.pdbx_strand_id
1 'polypeptide(L)'
;MTKAKTRGFVGVFAALLAACLAFAVAPAAARADSALELTNAPEGADGIQLLADDDIEMIQVSGTFHYYYATQVVDLVNQQRAANGVPALTMDEDLTEAAMLRAAELAVFFSHTRPDGSSCFTVSPKASGENIAAGSLTPDGTMDQWMNSTGHRENILRSSFSSIGVGCFSLGDVTYWVQLFGTGAGEGSVDPVVATGCATLYFDTAYVPVDRVGFNLNEAQVNPQPLAAGETYTLWLCIPNAGWDAVFCTFDGDGLTWESSDPSVATVSSTGVVTGVSSGRATISATTWGGRTWSKTFEVSGGAVVPPVDDPVTPPQLSEPEDVPGYVEGENVVMWRLYNPNTGEHFYTSTQSERADLVAAGWKDEGAGWLAPIDGTPVYRLYNSVIPGGDHHYTRDKAEYDMLVSVGWTGEGIGWYSEDESGAPIYRQYNPNATNGTHNYTADASERDMLVSVGWVDEGIGWYGCR
;
A
#
# COMPACT_ATOMS: atom_id res chain seq x y z
N MET A 1 -27.09 90.69 -38.96
CA MET A 1 -27.53 89.69 -39.95
C MET A 1 -26.78 88.40 -39.62
N THR A 2 -27.35 87.60 -38.70
CA THR A 2 -28.20 86.40 -38.93
C THR A 2 -27.32 85.14 -39.03
N LYS A 3 -27.16 84.34 -37.97
CA LYS A 3 -28.10 83.40 -37.30
C LYS A 3 -28.42 82.12 -38.11
N ALA A 4 -28.10 80.99 -37.45
CA ALA A 4 -28.86 79.74 -37.37
C ALA A 4 -28.86 78.84 -38.63
N LYS A 5 -29.03 77.50 -38.59
CA LYS A 5 -29.89 76.67 -37.71
C LYS A 5 -29.68 75.17 -38.06
N THR A 6 -29.65 74.27 -37.06
CA THR A 6 -30.33 72.92 -36.99
C THR A 6 -30.01 71.84 -38.07
N ARG A 7 -30.12 70.50 -37.88
CA ARG A 7 -30.72 69.57 -36.89
C ARG A 7 -30.39 68.12 -37.30
N GLY A 8 -30.38 67.19 -36.34
CA GLY A 8 -30.78 65.76 -36.48
C GLY A 8 -29.75 64.84 -37.14
N PHE A 9 -29.62 63.55 -36.82
CA PHE A 9 -30.51 62.63 -36.11
C PHE A 9 -29.68 61.44 -35.60
N VAL A 10 -30.25 60.74 -34.63
CA VAL A 10 -29.69 59.63 -33.85
C VAL A 10 -29.54 58.37 -34.72
N GLY A 11 -28.43 57.65 -34.55
CA GLY A 11 -28.21 56.31 -35.06
C GLY A 11 -27.33 55.53 -34.09
N VAL A 12 -27.96 54.84 -33.14
CA VAL A 12 -27.33 53.93 -32.19
C VAL A 12 -26.93 52.66 -32.94
N PHE A 13 -25.64 52.33 -32.97
CA PHE A 13 -25.17 50.96 -33.17
C PHE A 13 -24.41 50.55 -31.91
N ALA A 14 -25.04 49.69 -31.12
CA ALA A 14 -24.42 49.02 -29.99
C ALA A 14 -23.39 48.00 -30.51
N ALA A 15 -22.13 48.20 -30.16
CA ALA A 15 -21.12 47.15 -30.26
C ALA A 15 -21.23 46.28 -29.00
N LEU A 16 -21.80 45.08 -29.14
CA LEU A 16 -21.59 44.00 -28.18
C LEU A 16 -20.16 43.49 -28.38
N LEU A 17 -19.23 43.91 -27.51
CA LEU A 17 -17.98 43.20 -27.31
C LEU A 17 -18.24 42.12 -26.25
N ALA A 18 -18.26 40.86 -26.67
CA ALA A 18 -18.24 39.73 -25.75
C ALA A 18 -16.87 39.70 -25.06
N ALA A 19 -16.83 40.13 -23.80
CA ALA A 19 -15.70 39.89 -22.93
C ALA A 19 -15.75 38.42 -22.49
N CYS A 20 -15.07 37.55 -23.24
CA CYS A 20 -14.68 36.24 -22.72
C CYS A 20 -13.62 36.49 -21.63
N LEU A 21 -14.06 36.53 -20.37
CA LEU A 21 -13.17 36.33 -19.23
C LEU A 21 -12.70 34.87 -19.29
N ALA A 22 -11.54 34.64 -19.89
CA ALA A 22 -10.80 33.43 -19.64
C ALA A 22 -10.28 33.52 -18.19
N PHE A 23 -10.94 32.84 -17.26
CA PHE A 23 -10.28 32.44 -16.03
C PHE A 23 -9.17 31.47 -16.46
N ALA A 24 -7.94 31.97 -16.53
CA ALA A 24 -6.78 31.11 -16.50
C ALA A 24 -6.75 30.46 -15.12
N VAL A 25 -7.31 29.26 -15.01
CA VAL A 25 -6.96 28.34 -13.94
C VAL A 25 -5.48 28.05 -14.17
N ALA A 26 -4.62 28.61 -13.32
CA ALA A 26 -3.24 28.16 -13.27
C ALA A 26 -3.29 26.64 -13.02
N PRO A 27 -2.59 25.81 -13.81
CA PRO A 27 -2.53 24.39 -13.51
C PRO A 27 -1.98 24.26 -12.10
N ALA A 28 -2.71 23.55 -11.24
CA ALA A 28 -2.18 23.11 -9.97
C ALA A 28 -0.84 22.42 -10.24
N ALA A 29 0.20 22.87 -9.57
CA ALA A 29 1.53 22.33 -9.76
C ALA A 29 1.48 20.89 -9.24
N ALA A 30 1.47 19.92 -10.15
CA ALA A 30 1.63 18.52 -9.81
C ALA A 30 2.82 18.38 -8.87
N ARG A 31 2.56 17.94 -7.63
CA ARG A 31 3.56 17.69 -6.59
C ARG A 31 4.37 16.47 -7.02
N ALA A 32 5.35 16.68 -7.89
CA ALA A 32 6.18 15.63 -8.47
C ALA A 32 7.41 15.33 -7.59
N ASP A 33 7.62 14.04 -7.33
CA ASP A 33 8.90 13.37 -7.03
C ASP A 33 9.64 13.56 -5.69
N SER A 34 9.03 14.13 -4.65
CA SER A 34 9.54 13.93 -3.28
C SER A 34 8.55 13.07 -2.48
N ALA A 35 9.05 12.04 -1.78
CA ALA A 35 8.24 11.29 -0.83
C ALA A 35 7.52 12.27 0.10
N LEU A 36 6.23 12.05 0.32
CA LEU A 36 5.44 12.88 1.24
C LEU A 36 5.95 12.57 2.65
N GLU A 37 6.59 13.56 3.27
CA GLU A 37 7.06 13.49 4.65
C GLU A 37 6.12 14.31 5.53
N LEU A 38 5.37 13.64 6.39
CA LEU A 38 4.55 14.27 7.42
C LEU A 38 5.21 14.07 8.78
N THR A 39 5.03 15.02 9.68
CA THR A 39 5.56 14.93 11.03
C THR A 39 4.60 15.53 12.04
N ASN A 40 4.48 14.88 13.19
CA ASN A 40 3.81 15.45 14.37
C ASN A 40 4.81 16.00 15.39
N ALA A 41 6.07 16.21 15.00
CA ALA A 41 7.10 16.76 15.87
C ALA A 41 6.62 18.08 16.51
N PRO A 42 6.96 18.32 17.79
CA PRO A 42 6.77 19.63 18.40
C PRO A 42 7.46 20.73 17.58
N GLU A 43 6.85 21.92 17.46
CA GLU A 43 7.47 23.06 16.78
C GLU A 43 8.91 23.31 17.31
N GLY A 44 9.90 23.33 16.42
CA GLY A 44 11.31 23.56 16.77
C GLY A 44 12.17 22.30 16.93
N ALA A 45 11.66 21.11 16.56
CA ALA A 45 12.41 19.85 16.57
C ALA A 45 13.50 19.73 15.47
N ASP A 46 13.60 20.70 14.55
CA ASP A 46 14.68 20.74 13.55
C ASP A 46 16.04 20.98 14.24
N GLY A 47 16.78 19.89 14.46
CA GLY A 47 18.18 19.93 14.88
C GLY A 47 18.43 20.19 16.37
N ILE A 48 17.43 20.05 17.22
CA ILE A 48 17.61 20.09 18.68
C ILE A 48 17.28 18.70 19.20
N GLN A 49 18.23 18.11 19.94
CA GLN A 49 17.95 17.00 20.85
C GLN A 49 16.67 17.37 21.62
N LEU A 50 15.53 16.79 21.23
CA LEU A 50 14.45 16.50 22.17
C LEU A 50 15.17 15.66 23.23
N LEU A 51 15.67 16.35 24.25
CA LEU A 51 16.43 15.76 25.34
C LEU A 51 15.59 14.57 25.78
N ALA A 52 16.21 13.39 25.83
CA ALA A 52 15.65 12.16 26.34
C ALA A 52 14.71 12.46 27.52
N ASP A 53 13.44 12.65 27.20
CA ASP A 53 12.37 12.50 28.15
C ASP A 53 12.11 11.01 28.06
N ASP A 54 12.28 10.30 29.17
CA ASP A 54 12.29 8.83 29.20
C ASP A 54 10.98 8.24 28.63
N ASP A 55 9.96 9.09 28.45
CA ASP A 55 8.61 8.74 28.04
C ASP A 55 8.25 9.10 26.60
N ILE A 56 9.11 9.74 25.78
CA ILE A 56 8.82 10.00 24.35
C ILE A 56 9.62 9.06 23.44
N GLU A 57 8.92 8.39 22.54
CA GLU A 57 9.50 7.56 21.49
C GLU A 57 9.16 8.09 20.11
N MET A 58 9.95 7.67 19.11
CA MET A 58 9.76 8.02 17.72
C MET A 58 9.66 6.76 16.88
N ILE A 59 8.71 6.77 15.95
CA ILE A 59 8.54 5.75 14.93
C ILE A 59 8.33 6.41 13.58
N GLN A 60 8.98 5.87 12.56
CA GLN A 60 8.63 6.19 11.20
C GLN A 60 7.66 5.13 10.70
N VAL A 61 6.50 5.58 10.23
CA VAL A 61 5.47 4.72 9.64
C VAL A 61 5.39 5.01 8.15
N SER A 62 5.84 4.06 7.34
CA SER A 62 5.72 4.12 5.89
C SER A 62 4.41 3.48 5.46
N GLY A 63 3.69 4.18 4.58
CA GLY A 63 2.42 3.71 4.08
C GLY A 63 1.99 4.50 2.87
N THR A 64 0.73 4.33 2.50
CA THR A 64 0.17 4.99 1.32
C THR A 64 -0.83 6.06 1.74
N PHE A 65 -0.59 7.31 1.33
CA PHE A 65 -1.52 8.43 1.51
C PHE A 65 -2.39 8.56 0.26
N HIS A 66 -3.71 8.48 0.44
CA HIS A 66 -4.69 8.46 -0.66
C HIS A 66 -5.45 9.79 -0.76
N TYR A 67 -4.83 10.84 -1.30
CA TYR A 67 -5.50 12.14 -1.53
C TYR A 67 -6.66 12.01 -2.52
N TYR A 68 -6.55 11.11 -3.51
CA TYR A 68 -7.67 10.77 -4.38
C TYR A 68 -8.91 10.31 -3.60
N TYR A 69 -8.76 9.40 -2.65
CA TYR A 69 -9.87 8.92 -1.82
C TYR A 69 -10.43 10.02 -0.91
N ALA A 70 -9.59 10.93 -0.43
CA ALA A 70 -10.06 12.09 0.33
C ALA A 70 -11.06 12.93 -0.47
N THR A 71 -10.79 13.19 -1.75
CA THR A 71 -11.71 13.94 -2.63
C THR A 71 -13.04 13.20 -2.83
N GLN A 72 -13.01 11.88 -3.03
CA GLN A 72 -14.22 11.06 -3.19
C GLN A 72 -15.09 11.05 -1.92
N VAL A 73 -14.48 10.97 -0.74
CA VAL A 73 -15.22 11.06 0.53
C VAL A 73 -15.90 12.41 0.69
N VAL A 74 -15.26 13.52 0.31
CA VAL A 74 -15.88 14.86 0.37
C VAL A 74 -17.12 14.92 -0.53
N ASP A 75 -17.06 14.33 -1.72
CA ASP A 75 -18.22 14.24 -2.61
C ASP A 75 -19.36 13.43 -1.99
N LEU A 76 -19.06 12.27 -1.40
CA LEU A 76 -20.04 11.42 -0.71
C LEU A 76 -20.66 12.13 0.51
N VAL A 77 -19.86 12.84 1.30
CA VAL A 77 -20.34 13.70 2.40
C VAL A 77 -21.33 14.74 1.88
N ASN A 78 -20.98 15.42 0.79
CA ASN A 78 -21.85 16.46 0.22
C ASN A 78 -23.12 15.89 -0.41
N GLN A 79 -23.09 14.67 -0.95
CA GLN A 79 -24.30 13.95 -1.35
C GLN A 79 -25.21 13.67 -0.15
N GLN A 80 -24.67 13.19 0.97
CA GLN A 80 -25.45 12.95 2.20
C GLN A 80 -26.01 14.25 2.77
N ARG A 81 -25.23 15.34 2.77
CA ARG A 81 -25.70 16.65 3.24
C ARG A 81 -26.80 17.21 2.35
N ALA A 82 -26.67 17.09 1.03
CA ALA A 82 -27.73 17.48 0.09
C ALA A 82 -29.01 16.67 0.29
N ALA A 83 -28.89 15.34 0.46
CA ALA A 83 -30.04 14.46 0.73
C ALA A 83 -30.79 14.81 2.04
N ASN A 84 -30.10 15.43 2.99
CA ASN A 84 -30.65 15.86 4.28
C ASN A 84 -30.93 17.38 4.36
N GLY A 85 -30.81 18.11 3.24
CA GLY A 85 -31.12 19.54 3.18
C GLY A 85 -30.14 20.44 3.94
N VAL A 86 -28.89 19.99 4.14
CA VAL A 86 -27.82 20.75 4.81
C VAL A 86 -26.84 21.30 3.76
N PRO A 87 -26.33 22.54 3.87
CA PRO A 87 -25.40 23.10 2.90
C PRO A 87 -24.13 22.26 2.73
N ALA A 88 -23.60 22.18 1.51
CA ALA A 88 -22.35 21.48 1.24
C ALA A 88 -21.17 22.07 2.05
N LEU A 89 -20.21 21.21 2.39
CA LEU A 89 -18.91 21.60 2.96
C LEU A 89 -17.93 21.89 1.83
N THR A 90 -17.07 22.88 2.05
CA THR A 90 -15.93 23.16 1.17
C THR A 90 -14.70 22.43 1.67
N MET A 91 -13.97 21.75 0.79
CA MET A 91 -12.69 21.15 1.18
C MET A 91 -11.70 22.24 1.61
N ASP A 92 -10.89 21.95 2.62
CA ASP A 92 -9.83 22.85 3.10
C ASP A 92 -8.49 22.10 3.08
N GLU A 93 -7.50 22.69 2.44
CA GLU A 93 -6.19 22.06 2.22
C GLU A 93 -5.47 21.77 3.56
N ASP A 94 -5.40 22.78 4.45
CA ASP A 94 -4.75 22.61 5.76
C ASP A 94 -5.44 21.56 6.63
N LEU A 95 -6.78 21.51 6.63
CA LEU A 95 -7.51 20.44 7.33
C LEU A 95 -7.26 19.08 6.69
N THR A 96 -7.03 19.01 5.39
CA THR A 96 -6.79 17.74 4.68
C THR A 96 -5.41 17.19 5.02
N GLU A 97 -4.37 18.02 4.99
CA GLU A 97 -3.01 17.64 5.40
C GLU A 97 -2.99 17.23 6.89
N ALA A 98 -3.68 17.97 7.75
CA ALA A 98 -3.84 17.61 9.15
C ALA A 98 -4.60 16.28 9.34
N ALA A 99 -5.62 16.01 8.52
CA ALA A 99 -6.34 14.74 8.55
C ALA A 99 -5.48 13.58 8.04
N MET A 100 -4.61 13.78 7.05
CA MET A 100 -3.64 12.78 6.58
C MET A 100 -2.66 12.40 7.70
N LEU A 101 -2.13 13.41 8.41
CA LEU A 101 -1.29 13.16 9.59
C LEU A 101 -2.06 12.40 10.68
N ARG A 102 -3.30 12.80 10.98
CA ARG A 102 -4.14 12.06 11.93
C ARG A 102 -4.38 10.62 11.50
N ALA A 103 -4.60 10.36 10.22
CA ALA A 103 -4.81 8.99 9.71
C ALA A 103 -3.56 8.12 9.94
N ALA A 104 -2.35 8.66 9.77
CA ALA A 104 -1.12 7.96 10.11
C ALA A 104 -0.97 7.74 11.62
N GLU A 105 -1.31 8.73 12.45
CA GLU A 105 -1.30 8.57 13.91
C GLU A 105 -2.25 7.48 14.41
N LEU A 106 -3.38 7.27 13.74
CA LEU A 106 -4.32 6.18 14.07
C LEU A 106 -3.73 4.79 13.84
N ALA A 107 -2.69 4.65 13.01
CA ALA A 107 -1.98 3.39 12.82
C ALA A 107 -1.14 2.98 14.04
N VAL A 108 -0.76 3.95 14.87
CA VAL A 108 -0.07 3.74 16.15
C VAL A 108 -1.08 3.66 17.29
N PHE A 109 -2.04 4.58 17.33
CA PHE A 109 -3.04 4.67 18.40
C PHE A 109 -4.42 5.02 17.83
N PHE A 110 -5.29 4.00 17.68
CA PHE A 110 -6.65 4.21 17.18
C PHE A 110 -7.55 4.83 18.26
N SER A 111 -7.53 6.16 18.36
CA SER A 111 -8.24 6.94 19.38
C SER A 111 -8.51 8.37 18.90
N HIS A 112 -9.51 9.02 19.50
CA HIS A 112 -9.71 10.48 19.38
C HIS A 112 -8.68 11.29 20.22
N THR A 113 -7.86 10.61 21.01
CA THR A 113 -6.65 11.15 21.64
C THR A 113 -5.47 10.89 20.72
N ARG A 114 -4.60 11.88 20.55
CA ARG A 114 -3.39 11.74 19.74
C ARG A 114 -2.33 10.89 20.48
N PRO A 115 -1.35 10.32 19.78
CA PRO A 115 -0.28 9.50 20.40
C PRO A 115 0.58 10.25 21.43
N ASP A 116 0.60 11.58 21.40
CA ASP A 116 1.23 12.46 22.38
C ASP A 116 0.34 12.77 23.61
N GLY A 117 -0.84 12.15 23.71
CA GLY A 117 -1.81 12.38 24.77
C GLY A 117 -2.69 13.62 24.59
N SER A 118 -2.46 14.43 23.56
CA SER A 118 -3.24 15.64 23.30
C SER A 118 -4.59 15.34 22.63
N SER A 119 -5.49 16.33 22.62
CA SER A 119 -6.78 16.24 21.93
C SER A 119 -6.59 16.14 20.41
N CYS A 120 -7.42 15.38 19.69
CA CYS A 120 -7.40 15.36 18.21
C CYS A 120 -7.45 16.76 17.58
N PHE A 121 -8.12 17.73 18.21
CA PHE A 121 -8.22 19.10 17.67
C PHE A 121 -6.91 19.90 17.75
N THR A 122 -5.88 19.41 18.44
CA THR A 122 -4.57 20.07 18.43
C THR A 122 -3.84 19.89 17.10
N VAL A 123 -4.26 18.92 16.27
CA VAL A 123 -3.65 18.68 14.94
C VAL A 123 -3.87 19.85 13.97
N SER A 124 -4.92 20.65 14.17
CA SER A 124 -5.17 21.86 13.40
C SER A 124 -6.08 22.81 14.17
N PRO A 125 -5.75 24.12 14.25
CA PRO A 125 -6.61 25.11 14.89
C PRO A 125 -7.96 25.30 14.16
N LYS A 126 -8.09 24.81 12.92
CA LYS A 126 -9.35 24.84 12.16
C LYS A 126 -10.29 23.69 12.55
N ALA A 127 -9.79 22.62 13.17
CA ALA A 127 -10.56 21.44 13.49
C ALA A 127 -11.54 21.69 14.65
N SER A 128 -12.81 21.34 14.44
CA SER A 128 -13.93 21.53 15.38
C SER A 128 -14.82 20.28 15.49
N GLY A 129 -14.54 19.23 14.73
CA GLY A 129 -15.16 17.92 14.80
C GLY A 129 -14.27 16.89 14.13
N GLU A 130 -14.31 15.65 14.64
CA GLU A 130 -13.53 14.53 14.09
C GLU A 130 -14.46 13.31 13.93
N ASN A 131 -14.35 12.62 12.80
CA ASN A 131 -14.79 11.23 12.65
C ASN A 131 -13.56 10.39 12.29
N ILE A 132 -13.42 9.22 12.91
CA ILE A 132 -12.37 8.26 12.59
C ILE A 132 -13.00 6.92 12.19
N ALA A 133 -12.35 6.18 11.30
CA ALA A 133 -12.73 4.83 10.89
C ALA A 133 -11.49 4.07 10.41
N ALA A 134 -11.57 2.75 10.34
CA ALA A 134 -10.61 1.96 9.58
C ALA A 134 -11.19 0.63 9.08
N GLY A 135 -10.41 -0.06 8.26
CA GLY A 135 -10.68 -1.41 7.78
C GLY A 135 -11.48 -1.47 6.48
N SER A 136 -12.28 -0.44 6.16
CA SER A 136 -12.80 -0.30 4.79
C SER A 136 -11.70 0.18 3.86
N LEU A 137 -11.55 -0.47 2.71
CA LEU A 137 -10.56 -0.09 1.69
C LEU A 137 -11.08 0.97 0.71
N THR A 138 -12.36 1.34 0.80
CA THR A 138 -13.01 2.23 -0.17
C THR A 138 -13.71 3.42 0.50
N PRO A 139 -13.79 4.58 -0.17
CA PRO A 139 -14.57 5.73 0.29
C PRO A 139 -16.04 5.41 0.58
N ASP A 140 -16.70 4.64 -0.29
CA ASP A 140 -18.10 4.24 -0.10
C ASP A 140 -18.27 3.39 1.16
N GLY A 141 -17.44 2.36 1.33
CA GLY A 141 -17.51 1.50 2.52
C GLY A 141 -17.26 2.27 3.82
N THR A 142 -16.34 3.23 3.81
CA THR A 142 -16.06 4.08 4.98
C THR A 142 -17.21 5.06 5.23
N MET A 143 -17.80 5.62 4.17
CA MET A 143 -18.97 6.48 4.31
C MET A 143 -20.16 5.74 4.91
N ASP A 144 -20.39 4.48 4.53
CA ASP A 144 -21.40 3.62 5.12
C ASP A 144 -21.14 3.38 6.61
N GLN A 145 -19.88 3.14 7.02
CA GLN A 145 -19.52 3.02 8.44
C GLN A 145 -19.88 4.28 9.23
N TRP A 146 -19.56 5.46 8.71
CA TRP A 146 -19.88 6.72 9.38
C TRP A 146 -21.38 7.01 9.41
N MET A 147 -22.11 6.80 8.31
CA MET A 147 -23.55 7.09 8.26
C MET A 147 -24.40 6.12 9.10
N ASN A 148 -23.90 4.90 9.32
CA ASN A 148 -24.52 3.91 10.21
C ASN A 148 -24.20 4.15 11.71
N SER A 149 -23.28 5.07 12.03
CA SER A 149 -22.98 5.50 13.41
C SER A 149 -23.68 6.81 13.74
N THR A 150 -24.45 6.85 14.82
CA THR A 150 -25.17 8.07 15.24
C THR A 150 -24.23 9.27 15.43
N GLY A 151 -23.13 9.09 16.17
CA GLY A 151 -22.19 10.18 16.45
C GLY A 151 -21.47 10.69 15.20
N HIS A 152 -21.03 9.78 14.33
CA HIS A 152 -20.33 10.17 13.09
C HIS A 152 -21.28 10.88 12.11
N ARG A 153 -22.49 10.35 11.94
CA ARG A 153 -23.54 10.97 11.13
C ARG A 153 -23.93 12.35 11.63
N GLU A 154 -24.00 12.55 12.95
CA GLU A 154 -24.28 13.87 13.53
C GLU A 154 -23.22 14.91 13.16
N ASN A 155 -21.94 14.53 13.13
CA ASN A 155 -20.89 15.42 12.65
C ASN A 155 -21.05 15.74 11.15
N ILE A 156 -21.24 14.72 10.30
CA ILE A 156 -21.42 14.88 8.85
C ILE A 156 -22.59 15.82 8.52
N LEU A 157 -23.70 15.74 9.26
CA LEU A 157 -24.91 16.52 9.02
C LEU A 157 -24.97 17.82 9.83
N ARG A 158 -23.94 18.15 10.61
CA ARG A 158 -23.96 19.36 11.44
C ARG A 158 -23.91 20.60 10.56
N SER A 159 -24.93 21.45 10.68
CA SER A 159 -25.08 22.67 9.87
C SER A 159 -24.12 23.80 10.27
N SER A 160 -23.47 23.71 11.43
CA SER A 160 -22.47 24.70 11.86
C SER A 160 -21.10 24.50 11.21
N PHE A 161 -20.88 23.35 10.55
CA PHE A 161 -19.65 23.11 9.80
C PHE A 161 -19.80 23.64 8.37
N SER A 162 -18.73 24.26 7.89
CA SER A 162 -18.63 24.89 6.57
C SER A 162 -17.43 24.37 5.77
N SER A 163 -16.46 23.75 6.43
CA SER A 163 -15.29 23.15 5.79
C SER A 163 -15.01 21.72 6.26
N ILE A 164 -14.26 20.97 5.44
CA ILE A 164 -13.83 19.61 5.72
C ILE A 164 -12.42 19.34 5.18
N GLY A 165 -11.64 18.59 5.94
CA GLY A 165 -10.47 17.87 5.44
C GLY A 165 -10.65 16.37 5.65
N VAL A 166 -10.15 15.56 4.72
CA VAL A 166 -10.25 14.10 4.81
C VAL A 166 -8.87 13.47 4.69
N GLY A 167 -8.53 12.61 5.64
CA GLY A 167 -7.31 11.82 5.65
C GLY A 167 -7.58 10.37 5.31
N CYS A 168 -6.70 9.76 4.53
CA CYS A 168 -6.72 8.34 4.22
C CYS A 168 -5.28 7.81 4.15
N PHE A 169 -4.92 6.93 5.08
CA PHE A 169 -3.59 6.35 5.19
C PHE A 169 -3.69 4.83 5.30
N SER A 170 -2.98 4.10 4.46
CA SER A 170 -2.91 2.63 4.51
C SER A 170 -1.55 2.16 5.03
N LEU A 171 -1.58 1.31 6.06
CA LEU A 171 -0.42 0.59 6.60
C LEU A 171 -0.69 -0.92 6.49
N GLY A 172 0.06 -1.62 5.65
CA GLY A 172 -0.28 -2.99 5.27
C GLY A 172 -1.70 -3.07 4.72
N ASP A 173 -2.49 -4.01 5.23
CA ASP A 173 -3.88 -4.25 4.79
C ASP A 173 -4.92 -3.38 5.54
N VAL A 174 -4.48 -2.46 6.39
CA VAL A 174 -5.38 -1.61 7.19
C VAL A 174 -5.35 -0.17 6.67
N THR A 175 -6.49 0.30 6.18
CA THR A 175 -6.70 1.69 5.81
C THR A 175 -7.40 2.46 6.92
N TYR A 176 -6.80 3.56 7.38
CA TYR A 176 -7.28 4.49 8.39
C TYR A 176 -7.85 5.74 7.74
N TRP A 177 -9.01 6.18 8.22
CA TRP A 177 -9.78 7.28 7.66
C TRP A 177 -10.10 8.31 8.72
N VAL A 178 -9.97 9.59 8.36
CA VAL A 178 -10.26 10.72 9.24
C VAL A 178 -11.07 11.76 8.48
N GLN A 179 -12.14 12.28 9.09
CA GLN A 179 -12.76 13.54 8.68
C GLN A 179 -12.50 14.57 9.77
N LEU A 180 -11.88 15.69 9.40
CA LEU A 180 -11.78 16.87 10.24
C LEU A 180 -12.75 17.93 9.72
N PHE A 181 -13.64 18.42 10.58
CA PHE A 181 -14.64 19.42 10.22
C PHE A 181 -14.26 20.79 10.78
N GLY A 182 -14.42 21.84 9.99
CA GLY A 182 -14.20 23.22 10.40
C GLY A 182 -15.47 24.07 10.33
N THR A 183 -15.51 25.14 11.12
CA THR A 183 -16.62 26.12 11.13
C THR A 183 -16.38 27.29 10.17
N GLY A 184 -15.13 27.58 9.83
CA GLY A 184 -14.74 28.57 8.83
C GLY A 184 -14.95 28.09 7.39
N ALA A 185 -14.85 29.01 6.42
CA ALA A 185 -14.86 28.64 5.01
C ALA A 185 -13.61 27.81 4.67
N GLY A 186 -13.74 26.84 3.75
CA GLY A 186 -12.59 26.10 3.25
C GLY A 186 -11.79 26.96 2.27
N GLU A 187 -10.46 26.86 2.36
CA GLU A 187 -9.53 27.55 1.49
C GLU A 187 -8.74 26.49 0.69
N GLY A 188 -9.10 26.30 -0.58
CA GLY A 188 -8.32 25.47 -1.53
C GLY A 188 -8.94 24.13 -1.93
N SER A 189 -8.18 23.40 -2.74
CA SER A 189 -8.46 22.04 -3.18
C SER A 189 -7.12 21.31 -3.22
N VAL A 190 -7.09 20.06 -2.75
CA VAL A 190 -5.89 19.23 -2.89
C VAL A 190 -5.86 18.58 -4.28
N ASP A 191 -4.66 18.43 -4.84
CA ASP A 191 -4.50 17.65 -6.06
C ASP A 191 -4.83 16.17 -5.79
N PRO A 192 -5.64 15.52 -6.63
CA PRO A 192 -6.02 14.13 -6.46
C PRO A 192 -4.83 13.23 -6.83
N VAL A 193 -3.89 13.05 -5.90
CA VAL A 193 -2.72 12.19 -6.05
C VAL A 193 -2.85 10.95 -5.17
N VAL A 194 -2.16 9.88 -5.55
CA VAL A 194 -1.80 8.80 -4.61
C VAL A 194 -0.31 8.95 -4.38
N ALA A 195 0.09 9.06 -3.12
CA ALA A 195 1.48 9.24 -2.76
C ALA A 195 1.89 8.19 -1.74
N THR A 196 2.93 7.43 -2.07
CA THR A 196 3.65 6.66 -1.07
C THR A 196 4.57 7.63 -0.32
N GLY A 197 4.55 7.56 1.01
CA GLY A 197 5.29 8.48 1.86
C GLY A 197 5.49 7.90 3.26
N CYS A 198 6.23 8.62 4.09
CA CYS A 198 6.40 8.27 5.49
C CYS A 198 5.85 9.37 6.39
N ALA A 199 5.29 8.98 7.52
CA ALA A 199 5.06 9.89 8.63
C ALA A 199 6.05 9.59 9.75
N THR A 200 6.78 10.61 10.19
CA THR A 200 7.59 10.55 11.40
C THR A 200 6.70 10.91 12.58
N LEU A 201 6.43 9.93 13.42
CA LEU A 201 5.49 10.04 14.52
C LEU A 201 6.23 9.95 15.86
N TYR A 202 6.08 11.00 16.65
CA TYR A 202 6.45 11.08 18.05
C TYR A 202 5.24 10.69 18.89
N PHE A 203 5.45 9.85 19.90
CA PHE A 203 4.40 9.41 20.79
C PHE A 203 4.89 9.29 22.22
N ASP A 204 3.97 9.48 23.15
CA ASP A 204 4.22 9.38 24.58
C ASP A 204 3.88 7.96 25.05
N THR A 205 4.86 7.30 25.66
CA THR A 205 4.78 5.92 26.14
C THR A 205 3.82 5.72 27.30
N ALA A 206 3.35 6.79 27.94
CA ALA A 206 2.24 6.75 28.90
C ALA A 206 0.89 6.45 28.20
N TYR A 207 0.76 6.74 26.91
CA TYR A 207 -0.45 6.52 26.13
C TYR A 207 -0.30 5.37 25.13
N VAL A 208 0.89 5.19 24.58
CA VAL A 208 1.22 4.10 23.67
C VAL A 208 2.14 3.10 24.39
N PRO A 209 1.59 1.97 24.90
CA PRO A 209 2.33 1.04 25.76
C PRO A 209 3.43 0.30 24.99
N VAL A 210 4.67 0.78 25.13
CA VAL A 210 5.85 0.20 24.45
C VAL A 210 6.34 -1.11 25.06
N ASP A 211 5.84 -1.51 26.23
CA ASP A 211 6.09 -2.84 26.80
C ASP A 211 5.50 -3.96 25.94
N ARG A 212 4.62 -3.62 25.00
CA ARG A 212 4.03 -4.54 24.02
C ARG A 212 4.81 -4.64 22.71
N VAL A 213 5.91 -3.90 22.57
CA VAL A 213 6.78 -3.93 21.38
C VAL A 213 7.57 -5.24 21.35
N GLY A 214 7.79 -5.78 20.15
CA GLY A 214 8.59 -6.98 19.97
C GLY A 214 8.94 -7.25 18.51
N PHE A 215 9.78 -8.27 18.30
CA PHE A 215 10.16 -8.69 16.96
C PHE A 215 9.11 -9.61 16.34
N ASN A 216 8.71 -9.31 15.09
CA ASN A 216 7.86 -10.15 14.26
C ASN A 216 6.57 -10.63 14.98
N LEU A 217 5.92 -9.76 15.76
CA LEU A 217 4.75 -10.13 16.60
C LEU A 217 3.52 -10.56 15.80
N ASN A 218 3.43 -10.14 14.54
CA ASN A 218 2.34 -10.50 13.62
C ASN A 218 2.56 -11.84 12.89
N GLU A 219 3.75 -12.44 13.01
CA GLU A 219 4.02 -13.76 12.47
C GLU A 219 3.86 -14.82 13.55
N ALA A 220 3.12 -15.89 13.24
CA ALA A 220 3.20 -17.11 14.02
C ALA A 220 4.67 -17.57 13.96
N GLN A 221 5.40 -17.38 15.05
CA GLN A 221 6.84 -17.57 15.18
C GLN A 221 7.32 -18.92 14.62
N VAL A 222 7.58 -19.00 13.32
CA VAL A 222 8.47 -20.02 12.77
C VAL A 222 9.85 -19.43 12.93
N ASN A 223 10.45 -19.74 14.07
CA ASN A 223 11.84 -19.47 14.34
C ASN A 223 12.61 -20.74 13.91
N PRO A 224 13.08 -20.88 12.66
CA PRO A 224 13.93 -22.00 12.30
C PRO A 224 15.30 -21.76 12.94
N GLN A 225 15.40 -22.01 14.25
CA GLN A 225 16.67 -22.14 14.94
C GLN A 225 17.09 -23.61 14.94
N PRO A 226 18.39 -23.89 14.83
CA PRO A 226 19.48 -22.93 14.66
C PRO A 226 19.59 -22.41 13.21
N LEU A 227 20.01 -21.15 13.04
CA LEU A 227 20.35 -20.56 11.75
C LEU A 227 21.64 -21.21 11.22
N ALA A 228 21.71 -21.62 9.96
CA ALA A 228 22.99 -22.10 9.40
C ALA A 228 23.94 -20.94 9.08
N ALA A 229 25.24 -21.20 9.02
CA ALA A 229 26.20 -20.21 8.53
C ALA A 229 25.88 -19.84 7.06
N GLY A 230 25.76 -18.54 6.79
CA GLY A 230 25.35 -17.98 5.51
C GLY A 230 23.84 -17.75 5.36
N GLU A 231 23.00 -18.38 6.20
CA GLU A 231 21.55 -18.14 6.18
C GLU A 231 21.21 -16.78 6.80
N THR A 232 20.09 -16.21 6.34
CA THR A 232 19.59 -14.92 6.80
C THR A 232 18.22 -15.05 7.44
N TYR A 233 17.95 -14.18 8.42
CA TYR A 233 16.64 -14.02 9.05
C TYR A 233 16.38 -12.53 9.27
N THR A 234 15.24 -12.01 8.78
CA THR A 234 14.92 -10.59 8.92
C THR A 234 14.15 -10.35 10.22
N LEU A 235 14.66 -9.44 11.04
CA LEU A 235 13.93 -8.88 12.16
C LEU A 235 13.34 -7.53 11.78
N TRP A 236 12.09 -7.33 12.13
CA TRP A 236 11.48 -6.01 12.23
C TRP A 236 10.89 -5.85 13.62
N LEU A 237 11.08 -4.67 14.20
CA LEU A 237 10.46 -4.29 15.46
C LEU A 237 9.04 -3.80 15.16
N CYS A 238 8.06 -4.25 15.92
CA CYS A 238 6.68 -3.85 15.73
C CYS A 238 5.98 -3.59 17.07
N ILE A 239 5.00 -2.69 17.03
CA ILE A 239 4.10 -2.37 18.13
C ILE A 239 2.67 -2.73 17.75
N PRO A 240 1.90 -3.42 18.61
CA PRO A 240 0.47 -3.55 18.41
C PRO A 240 -0.17 -2.16 18.42
N ASN A 241 -1.09 -1.91 17.50
CA ASN A 241 -1.89 -0.70 17.48
C ASN A 241 -2.60 -0.55 18.82
N ALA A 242 -2.34 0.55 19.51
CA ALA A 242 -3.03 0.84 20.76
C ALA A 242 -4.51 1.09 20.43
N GLY A 243 -5.41 0.25 20.97
CA GLY A 243 -6.83 0.29 20.63
C GLY A 243 -7.28 -0.90 19.79
N TRP A 244 -6.41 -1.49 18.96
CA TRP A 244 -6.69 -2.67 18.13
C TRP A 244 -5.54 -3.68 18.15
N ASP A 245 -5.54 -4.54 19.16
CA ASP A 245 -4.43 -5.47 19.47
C ASP A 245 -4.05 -6.48 18.38
N ALA A 246 -4.89 -6.67 17.36
CA ALA A 246 -4.64 -7.57 16.24
C ALA A 246 -3.94 -6.89 15.04
N VAL A 247 -3.77 -5.56 15.09
CA VAL A 247 -3.11 -4.77 14.06
C VAL A 247 -1.76 -4.33 14.60
N PHE A 248 -0.72 -4.33 13.77
CA PHE A 248 0.64 -4.02 14.16
C PHE A 248 1.23 -2.94 13.26
N CYS A 249 2.03 -2.07 13.86
CA CYS A 249 2.82 -1.07 13.17
C CYS A 249 4.30 -1.43 13.26
N THR A 250 5.02 -1.41 12.15
CA THR A 250 6.48 -1.62 12.11
C THR A 250 7.22 -0.33 12.38
N PHE A 251 8.36 -0.44 13.07
CA PHE A 251 9.32 0.65 13.15
C PHE A 251 10.18 0.61 11.89
N ASP A 252 10.06 1.61 11.03
CA ASP A 252 10.90 1.68 9.84
C ASP A 252 12.31 2.19 10.17
N GLY A 253 13.28 1.73 9.37
CA GLY A 253 14.69 1.55 9.75
C GLY A 253 15.49 2.78 10.19
N ASP A 254 15.06 4.00 9.90
CA ASP A 254 15.82 5.22 10.26
C ASP A 254 15.70 5.58 11.75
N GLY A 255 14.73 5.00 12.46
CA GLY A 255 14.53 5.19 13.91
C GLY A 255 15.20 4.14 14.81
N LEU A 256 15.88 3.14 14.22
CA LEU A 256 16.45 2.00 14.94
C LEU A 256 17.97 1.89 14.78
N THR A 257 18.66 1.67 15.89
CA THR A 257 20.07 1.26 15.90
C THR A 257 20.18 -0.24 16.15
N TRP A 258 20.78 -0.97 15.21
CA TRP A 258 20.96 -2.42 15.29
C TRP A 258 22.37 -2.81 15.74
N GLU A 259 22.49 -3.80 16.60
CA GLU A 259 23.76 -4.31 17.12
C GLU A 259 23.75 -5.83 17.24
N SER A 260 24.91 -6.46 17.00
CA SER A 260 25.17 -7.86 17.37
C SER A 260 26.16 -7.92 18.53
N SER A 261 25.85 -8.72 19.54
CA SER A 261 26.75 -8.97 20.67
C SER A 261 28.03 -9.72 20.26
N ASP A 262 27.99 -10.46 19.14
CA ASP A 262 29.13 -11.16 18.57
C ASP A 262 28.99 -11.28 17.03
N PRO A 263 29.50 -10.29 16.28
CA PRO A 263 29.47 -10.30 14.81
C PRO A 263 30.22 -11.47 14.17
N SER A 264 31.10 -12.16 14.90
CA SER A 264 31.79 -13.34 14.38
C SER A 264 30.89 -14.59 14.36
N VAL A 265 29.78 -14.57 15.10
CA VAL A 265 28.77 -15.63 15.14
C VAL A 265 27.56 -15.26 14.29
N ALA A 266 27.03 -14.03 14.42
CA ALA A 266 25.96 -13.52 13.56
C ALA A 266 26.07 -12.01 13.39
N THR A 267 25.92 -11.50 12.16
CA THR A 267 25.85 -10.06 11.88
C THR A 267 24.41 -9.58 11.76
N VAL A 268 24.18 -8.27 11.86
CA VAL A 268 22.89 -7.65 11.56
C VAL A 268 23.12 -6.40 10.69
N SER A 269 22.27 -6.18 9.68
CA SER A 269 22.29 -4.96 8.85
C SER A 269 21.61 -3.78 9.57
N SER A 270 21.73 -2.57 9.01
CA SER A 270 20.97 -1.40 9.47
C SER A 270 19.45 -1.54 9.30
N THR A 271 18.99 -2.53 8.55
CA THR A 271 17.58 -2.82 8.28
C THR A 271 17.07 -4.07 9.02
N GLY A 272 17.86 -4.61 9.96
CA GLY A 272 17.45 -5.76 10.77
C GLY A 272 17.64 -7.13 10.12
N VAL A 273 18.35 -7.23 8.98
CA VAL A 273 18.68 -8.52 8.36
C VAL A 273 19.82 -9.18 9.13
N VAL A 274 19.53 -10.29 9.83
CA VAL A 274 20.49 -11.09 10.58
C VAL A 274 21.12 -12.13 9.66
N THR A 275 22.44 -12.30 9.67
CA THR A 275 23.15 -13.33 8.89
C THR A 275 23.96 -14.21 9.84
N GLY A 276 23.78 -15.53 9.77
CA GLY A 276 24.61 -16.48 10.49
C GLY A 276 26.02 -16.51 9.91
N VAL A 277 27.05 -16.46 10.75
CA VAL A 277 28.46 -16.42 10.31
C VAL A 277 29.19 -17.71 10.69
N SER A 278 29.14 -18.09 11.96
CA SER A 278 29.85 -19.28 12.44
C SER A 278 29.15 -19.89 13.64
N SER A 279 29.47 -21.15 13.96
CA SER A 279 28.79 -21.86 15.04
C SER A 279 28.93 -21.12 16.37
N GLY A 280 27.82 -20.83 17.03
CA GLY A 280 27.84 -20.12 18.29
C GLY A 280 26.48 -19.54 18.65
N ARG A 281 26.49 -18.61 19.60
CA ARG A 281 25.31 -17.87 20.03
C ARG A 281 25.59 -16.37 19.99
N ALA A 282 24.74 -15.60 19.32
CA ALA A 282 24.81 -14.14 19.28
C ALA A 282 23.45 -13.54 19.59
N THR A 283 23.45 -12.45 20.35
CA THR A 283 22.25 -11.66 20.63
C THR A 283 22.23 -10.45 19.71
N ILE A 284 21.15 -10.32 18.95
CA ILE A 284 20.87 -9.15 18.13
C ILE A 284 19.96 -8.21 18.91
N SER A 285 20.29 -6.92 18.91
CA SER A 285 19.54 -5.87 19.60
C SER A 285 19.11 -4.78 18.63
N ALA A 286 17.91 -4.23 18.84
CA ALA A 286 17.42 -3.01 18.20
C ALA A 286 17.13 -1.97 19.30
N THR A 287 17.68 -0.77 19.15
CA THR A 287 17.48 0.35 20.07
C THR A 287 16.76 1.48 19.36
N THR A 288 15.64 1.95 19.94
CA THR A 288 14.85 3.07 19.40
C THR A 288 15.52 4.40 19.71
N TRP A 289 15.01 5.47 19.08
CA TRP A 289 15.45 6.83 19.31
C TRP A 289 15.35 7.27 20.79
N GLY A 290 14.30 6.87 21.52
CA GLY A 290 14.17 7.13 22.97
C GLY A 290 15.11 6.30 23.84
N GLY A 291 15.93 5.43 23.25
CA GLY A 291 16.98 4.66 23.93
C GLY A 291 16.51 3.33 24.51
N ARG A 292 15.28 2.89 24.23
CA ARG A 292 14.79 1.57 24.64
C ARG A 292 15.33 0.48 23.72
N THR A 293 15.71 -0.65 24.30
CA THR A 293 16.35 -1.75 23.57
C THR A 293 15.56 -3.05 23.70
N TRP A 294 15.37 -3.73 22.57
CA TRP A 294 14.85 -5.09 22.48
C TRP A 294 15.90 -6.02 21.90
N SER A 295 15.94 -7.27 22.36
CA SER A 295 16.94 -8.24 21.96
C SER A 295 16.35 -9.59 21.60
N LYS A 296 16.93 -10.26 20.61
CA LYS A 296 16.63 -11.66 20.24
C LYS A 296 17.94 -12.42 20.09
N THR A 297 18.00 -13.60 20.69
CA THR A 297 19.20 -14.45 20.60
C THR A 297 19.06 -15.49 19.49
N PHE A 298 20.10 -15.61 18.68
CA PHE A 298 20.25 -16.58 17.61
C PHE A 298 21.29 -17.63 17.99
N GLU A 299 20.97 -18.89 17.71
CA GLU A 299 21.92 -20.00 17.70
C GLU A 299 22.30 -20.26 16.25
N VAL A 300 23.60 -20.20 15.96
CA VAL A 300 24.12 -20.51 14.63
C VAL A 300 24.75 -21.89 14.65
N SER A 301 24.31 -22.77 13.75
CA SER A 301 24.84 -24.11 13.64
C SER A 301 26.06 -24.16 12.71
N GLY A 302 27.11 -24.85 13.16
CA GLY A 302 28.26 -25.19 12.34
C GLY A 302 27.94 -26.37 11.43
N GLY A 303 27.25 -26.13 10.33
CA GLY A 303 27.16 -27.12 9.24
C GLY A 303 28.55 -27.39 8.66
N ALA A 304 28.90 -28.67 8.50
CA ALA A 304 30.19 -29.10 7.97
C ALA A 304 30.49 -28.47 6.60
N VAL A 305 31.68 -27.89 6.46
CA VAL A 305 32.25 -27.47 5.18
C VAL A 305 32.40 -28.72 4.29
N VAL A 306 31.51 -28.87 3.30
CA VAL A 306 31.79 -29.74 2.15
C VAL A 306 32.90 -29.03 1.35
N PRO A 307 34.02 -29.70 1.00
CA PRO A 307 35.18 -29.03 0.42
C PRO A 307 34.87 -28.45 -0.98
N PRO A 308 35.64 -27.44 -1.42
CA PRO A 308 35.31 -26.65 -2.60
C PRO A 308 35.55 -27.44 -3.89
N VAL A 309 34.63 -27.30 -4.84
CA VAL A 309 34.92 -27.58 -6.25
C VAL A 309 35.03 -26.22 -6.95
N ASP A 310 36.20 -25.98 -7.53
CA ASP A 310 36.58 -24.78 -8.26
C ASP A 310 35.64 -24.48 -9.46
N ASP A 311 35.14 -23.24 -9.50
CA ASP A 311 34.64 -22.37 -10.62
C ASP A 311 33.61 -22.90 -11.67
N PRO A 312 32.74 -22.03 -12.24
CA PRO A 312 32.03 -20.84 -11.73
C PRO A 312 30.56 -21.19 -11.37
N VAL A 313 29.85 -20.25 -10.71
CA VAL A 313 28.44 -20.39 -10.30
C VAL A 313 27.57 -20.89 -11.46
N THR A 314 27.16 -22.15 -11.38
CA THR A 314 26.06 -22.68 -12.18
C THR A 314 24.77 -22.29 -11.46
N PRO A 315 23.77 -21.70 -12.15
CA PRO A 315 22.47 -21.38 -11.56
C PRO A 315 21.85 -22.57 -10.82
N PRO A 316 20.93 -22.36 -9.85
CA PRO A 316 20.20 -23.46 -9.24
C PRO A 316 19.63 -24.37 -10.33
N GLN A 317 19.80 -25.69 -10.17
CA GLN A 317 19.28 -26.68 -11.12
C GLN A 317 17.75 -26.67 -11.05
N LEU A 318 17.13 -25.84 -11.88
CA LEU A 318 15.69 -25.81 -12.08
C LEU A 318 15.28 -27.02 -12.91
N SER A 319 14.09 -27.57 -12.67
CA SER A 319 13.54 -28.63 -13.50
C SER A 319 13.40 -28.15 -14.94
N GLU A 320 13.82 -28.96 -15.90
CA GLU A 320 13.69 -28.62 -17.31
C GLU A 320 12.29 -29.02 -17.83
N PRO A 321 11.82 -28.45 -18.95
CA PRO A 321 10.51 -28.77 -19.50
C PRO A 321 10.30 -30.28 -19.74
N GLU A 322 11.33 -30.99 -20.19
CA GLU A 322 11.32 -32.43 -20.43
C GLU A 322 11.03 -33.30 -19.20
N ASP A 323 11.18 -32.75 -18.00
CA ASP A 323 10.89 -33.45 -16.75
C ASP A 323 9.39 -33.43 -16.39
N VAL A 324 8.59 -32.60 -17.07
CA VAL A 324 7.16 -32.42 -16.78
C VAL A 324 6.32 -33.47 -17.52
N PRO A 325 5.53 -34.30 -16.81
CA PRO A 325 4.66 -35.28 -17.45
C PRO A 325 3.68 -34.63 -18.45
N GLY A 326 3.65 -35.16 -19.68
CA GLY A 326 2.80 -34.64 -20.76
C GLY A 326 3.45 -33.56 -21.62
N TYR A 327 4.65 -33.09 -21.27
CA TYR A 327 5.40 -32.17 -22.12
C TYR A 327 5.77 -32.83 -23.46
N VAL A 328 5.52 -32.12 -24.56
CA VAL A 328 5.91 -32.52 -25.90
C VAL A 328 6.46 -31.30 -26.62
N GLU A 329 7.77 -31.35 -26.93
CA GLU A 329 8.46 -30.28 -27.65
C GLU A 329 7.77 -29.98 -28.98
N GLY A 330 7.46 -28.71 -29.21
CA GLY A 330 6.78 -28.26 -30.43
C GLY A 330 5.27 -28.51 -30.46
N GLU A 331 4.67 -28.98 -29.36
CA GLU A 331 3.21 -29.07 -29.19
C GLU A 331 2.73 -28.24 -28.00
N ASN A 332 3.49 -28.25 -26.89
CA ASN A 332 3.16 -27.48 -25.70
C ASN A 332 4.39 -26.86 -25.03
N VAL A 333 4.13 -25.92 -24.12
CA VAL A 333 5.10 -25.28 -23.25
C VAL A 333 4.69 -25.46 -21.79
N VAL A 334 5.66 -25.59 -20.90
CA VAL A 334 5.40 -25.62 -19.46
C VAL A 334 5.17 -24.20 -18.97
N MET A 335 4.06 -23.98 -18.26
CA MET A 335 3.83 -22.74 -17.52
C MET A 335 4.30 -22.91 -16.09
N TRP A 336 5.44 -22.30 -15.77
CA TRP A 336 6.02 -22.32 -14.44
C TRP A 336 5.30 -21.34 -13.53
N ARG A 337 5.00 -21.77 -12.31
CA ARG A 337 4.36 -20.95 -11.27
C ARG A 337 5.40 -20.53 -10.25
N LEU A 338 5.53 -19.22 -10.04
CA LEU A 338 6.43 -18.65 -9.04
C LEU A 338 5.63 -17.83 -8.04
N TYR A 339 6.02 -17.89 -6.77
CA TYR A 339 5.40 -17.15 -5.68
C TYR A 339 6.40 -16.16 -5.07
N ASN A 340 6.00 -14.90 -4.93
CA ASN A 340 6.79 -13.91 -4.23
C ASN A 340 6.43 -13.90 -2.74
N PRO A 341 7.31 -14.39 -1.84
CA PRO A 341 7.01 -14.41 -0.42
C PRO A 341 6.90 -13.02 0.20
N ASN A 342 7.42 -11.98 -0.47
CA ASN A 342 7.41 -10.61 0.05
C ASN A 342 6.12 -9.84 -0.31
N THR A 343 5.46 -10.21 -1.41
CA THR A 343 4.27 -9.48 -1.91
C THR A 343 3.02 -10.35 -1.96
N GLY A 344 3.13 -11.67 -1.83
CA GLY A 344 2.02 -12.60 -2.02
C GLY A 344 1.67 -12.85 -3.49
N GLU A 345 2.40 -12.23 -4.43
CA GLU A 345 2.14 -12.33 -5.86
C GLU A 345 2.48 -13.69 -6.45
N HIS A 346 1.71 -14.10 -7.45
CA HIS A 346 2.06 -15.22 -8.32
C HIS A 346 2.44 -14.73 -9.72
N PHE A 347 3.52 -15.29 -10.25
CA PHE A 347 3.98 -15.02 -11.61
C PHE A 347 4.00 -16.31 -12.42
N TYR A 348 3.59 -16.22 -13.68
CA TYR A 348 3.47 -17.35 -14.58
C TYR A 348 4.24 -17.09 -15.86
N THR A 349 5.17 -17.98 -16.20
CA THR A 349 5.99 -17.85 -17.41
C THR A 349 6.34 -19.19 -18.03
N SER A 350 6.40 -19.23 -19.36
CA SER A 350 6.99 -20.34 -20.12
C SER A 350 8.50 -20.16 -20.34
N THR A 351 9.05 -19.01 -19.96
CA THR A 351 10.44 -18.63 -20.26
C THR A 351 11.35 -19.09 -19.12
N GLN A 352 12.20 -20.06 -19.40
CA GLN A 352 13.16 -20.58 -18.42
C GLN A 352 14.10 -19.48 -17.86
N SER A 353 14.44 -18.46 -18.68
CA SER A 353 15.24 -17.31 -18.23
C SER A 353 14.48 -16.42 -17.25
N GLU A 354 13.22 -16.04 -17.52
CA GLU A 354 12.41 -15.23 -16.59
C GLU A 354 12.22 -15.97 -15.26
N ARG A 355 11.97 -17.29 -15.30
CA ARG A 355 11.91 -18.14 -14.12
C ARG A 355 13.23 -18.12 -13.34
N ALA A 356 14.37 -18.32 -14.01
CA ALA A 356 15.68 -18.33 -13.38
C ALA A 356 16.03 -16.98 -12.74
N ASP A 357 15.72 -15.87 -13.41
CA ASP A 357 15.96 -14.52 -12.91
C ASP A 357 15.11 -14.22 -11.67
N LEU A 358 13.85 -14.64 -11.64
CA LEU A 358 12.96 -14.47 -10.48
C LEU A 358 13.39 -15.35 -9.30
N VAL A 359 13.79 -16.60 -9.55
CA VAL A 359 14.37 -17.46 -8.50
C VAL A 359 15.66 -16.85 -7.95
N ALA A 360 16.53 -16.33 -8.81
CA ALA A 360 17.74 -15.62 -8.37
C ALA A 360 17.41 -14.34 -7.58
N ALA A 361 16.28 -13.70 -7.85
CA ALA A 361 15.74 -12.57 -7.11
C ALA A 361 14.99 -12.96 -5.81
N GLY A 362 14.96 -14.25 -5.45
CA GLY A 362 14.39 -14.74 -4.19
C GLY A 362 12.92 -15.16 -4.26
N TRP A 363 12.34 -15.27 -5.46
CA TRP A 363 11.00 -15.86 -5.63
C TRP A 363 11.06 -17.37 -5.41
N LYS A 364 9.98 -17.93 -4.86
CA LYS A 364 9.84 -19.36 -4.69
C LYS A 364 9.30 -19.97 -5.98
N ASP A 365 10.06 -20.90 -6.53
CA ASP A 365 9.59 -21.75 -7.62
C ASP A 365 8.64 -22.82 -7.07
N GLU A 366 7.40 -22.83 -7.56
CA GLU A 366 6.38 -23.80 -7.16
C GLU A 366 6.22 -24.93 -8.18
N GLY A 367 7.03 -24.92 -9.24
CA GLY A 367 7.04 -25.93 -10.30
C GLY A 367 6.05 -25.65 -11.42
N ALA A 368 5.74 -26.71 -12.17
CA ALA A 368 4.82 -26.62 -13.31
C ALA A 368 3.39 -26.41 -12.82
N GLY A 369 2.77 -25.29 -13.18
CA GLY A 369 1.35 -25.03 -12.93
C GLY A 369 0.44 -25.77 -13.89
N TRP A 370 0.76 -25.70 -15.19
CA TRP A 370 0.08 -26.44 -16.26
C TRP A 370 0.94 -26.49 -17.53
N LEU A 371 0.51 -27.26 -18.53
CA LEU A 371 1.02 -27.20 -19.90
C LEU A 371 0.11 -26.32 -20.75
N ALA A 372 0.65 -25.37 -21.50
CA ALA A 372 -0.09 -24.54 -22.44
C ALA A 372 0.24 -24.96 -23.89
N PRO A 373 -0.73 -25.00 -24.82
CA PRO A 373 -0.46 -25.29 -26.22
C PRO A 373 0.39 -24.18 -26.87
N ILE A 374 1.12 -24.52 -27.93
CA ILE A 374 1.88 -23.53 -28.70
C ILE A 374 1.02 -22.67 -29.63
N ASP A 375 -0.24 -23.06 -29.86
CA ASP A 375 -1.24 -22.32 -30.61
C ASP A 375 -2.61 -22.39 -29.93
N GLY A 376 -3.59 -21.64 -30.44
CA GLY A 376 -4.95 -21.61 -29.90
C GLY A 376 -5.44 -20.20 -29.60
N THR A 377 -6.24 -20.05 -28.54
CA THR A 377 -6.79 -18.74 -28.14
C THR A 377 -5.76 -17.98 -27.31
N PRO A 378 -5.34 -16.75 -27.69
CA PRO A 378 -4.34 -16.01 -26.94
C PRO A 378 -4.76 -15.74 -25.49
N VAL A 379 -3.80 -15.88 -24.56
CA VAL A 379 -3.86 -15.33 -23.21
C VAL A 379 -2.86 -14.17 -23.15
N TYR A 380 -3.38 -12.97 -22.89
CA TYR A 380 -2.60 -11.76 -22.83
C TYR A 380 -2.05 -11.51 -21.44
N ARG A 381 -0.80 -11.02 -21.36
CA ARG A 381 -0.11 -10.63 -20.13
C ARG A 381 -0.06 -9.10 -20.03
N LEU A 382 -0.40 -8.57 -18.86
CA LEU A 382 -0.27 -7.15 -18.53
C LEU A 382 0.51 -7.00 -17.23
N TYR A 383 1.25 -5.89 -17.12
CA TYR A 383 1.97 -5.51 -15.92
C TYR A 383 1.54 -4.13 -15.43
N ASN A 384 1.20 -4.04 -14.15
CA ASN A 384 0.92 -2.78 -13.46
C ASN A 384 2.14 -2.33 -12.66
N SER A 385 2.94 -1.44 -13.24
CA SER A 385 4.10 -0.84 -12.58
C SER A 385 3.73 0.27 -11.58
N VAL A 386 2.45 0.66 -11.50
CA VAL A 386 1.99 1.78 -10.67
C VAL A 386 1.78 1.34 -9.22
N ILE A 387 1.53 0.05 -8.99
CA ILE A 387 1.35 -0.50 -7.65
C ILE A 387 2.71 -0.95 -7.08
N PRO A 388 3.06 -0.59 -5.83
CA PRO A 388 4.29 -1.05 -5.19
C PRO A 388 4.41 -2.57 -5.19
N GLY A 389 5.57 -3.09 -5.62
CA GLY A 389 5.78 -4.53 -5.83
C GLY A 389 5.37 -5.03 -7.22
N GLY A 390 4.59 -4.24 -7.97
CA GLY A 390 4.04 -4.58 -9.27
C GLY A 390 2.94 -5.66 -9.19
N ASP A 391 2.08 -5.71 -10.19
CA ASP A 391 1.05 -6.75 -10.32
C ASP A 391 0.96 -7.23 -11.78
N HIS A 392 0.77 -8.53 -11.98
CA HIS A 392 0.60 -9.11 -13.30
C HIS A 392 -0.82 -9.65 -13.48
N HIS A 393 -1.46 -9.23 -14.58
CA HIS A 393 -2.78 -9.72 -14.96
C HIS A 393 -2.72 -10.56 -16.21
N TYR A 394 -3.58 -11.58 -16.29
CA TYR A 394 -3.64 -12.51 -17.40
C TYR A 394 -5.09 -12.70 -17.85
N THR A 395 -5.36 -12.47 -19.14
CA THR A 395 -6.73 -12.56 -19.66
C THR A 395 -6.80 -13.07 -21.08
N ARG A 396 -7.85 -13.84 -21.40
CA ARG A 396 -8.23 -14.16 -22.79
C ARG A 396 -9.08 -13.07 -23.45
N ASP A 397 -9.60 -12.13 -22.66
CA ASP A 397 -10.45 -11.06 -23.18
C ASP A 397 -9.60 -9.90 -23.71
N LYS A 398 -9.57 -9.77 -25.04
CA LYS A 398 -8.84 -8.69 -25.70
C LYS A 398 -9.38 -7.30 -25.33
N ALA A 399 -10.68 -7.17 -25.03
CA ALA A 399 -11.27 -5.91 -24.62
C ALA A 399 -10.86 -5.53 -23.19
N GLU A 400 -10.78 -6.50 -22.27
CA GLU A 400 -10.21 -6.29 -20.93
C GLU A 400 -8.75 -5.83 -21.02
N TYR A 401 -7.95 -6.51 -21.86
CA TYR A 401 -6.57 -6.10 -22.12
C TYR A 401 -6.47 -4.66 -22.64
N ASP A 402 -7.23 -4.31 -23.67
CA ASP A 402 -7.18 -2.96 -24.25
C ASP A 402 -7.66 -1.89 -23.28
N MET A 403 -8.66 -2.20 -22.46
CA MET A 403 -9.15 -1.31 -21.43
C MET A 403 -8.09 -1.07 -20.35
N LEU A 404 -7.45 -2.12 -19.83
CA LEU A 404 -6.39 -2.00 -18.82
C LEU A 404 -5.19 -1.20 -19.34
N VAL A 405 -4.77 -1.45 -20.59
CA VAL A 405 -3.74 -0.64 -21.25
C VAL A 405 -4.17 0.82 -21.35
N SER A 406 -5.43 1.10 -21.68
CA SER A 406 -5.93 2.48 -21.78
C SER A 406 -5.94 3.24 -20.46
N VAL A 407 -5.98 2.54 -19.32
CA VAL A 407 -5.95 3.12 -17.98
C VAL A 407 -4.57 3.03 -17.30
N GLY A 408 -3.52 2.72 -18.08
CA GLY A 408 -2.12 2.87 -17.66
C GLY A 408 -1.37 1.57 -17.37
N TRP A 409 -1.97 0.39 -17.58
CA TRP A 409 -1.23 -0.87 -17.52
C TRP A 409 -0.29 -1.02 -18.70
N THR A 410 0.86 -1.66 -18.47
CA THR A 410 1.78 -2.05 -19.54
C THR A 410 1.30 -3.35 -20.16
N GLY A 411 0.86 -3.30 -21.41
CA GLY A 411 0.52 -4.50 -22.17
C GLY A 411 1.78 -5.19 -22.68
N GLU A 412 2.05 -6.41 -22.21
CA GLU A 412 3.22 -7.20 -22.61
C GLU A 412 2.94 -8.12 -23.81
N GLY A 413 1.69 -8.15 -24.27
CA GLY A 413 1.28 -8.94 -25.43
C GLY A 413 0.80 -10.33 -25.08
N ILE A 414 1.01 -11.29 -25.98
CA ILE A 414 0.59 -12.69 -25.79
C ILE A 414 1.61 -13.37 -24.88
N GLY A 415 1.17 -13.87 -23.72
CA GLY A 415 1.99 -14.68 -22.84
C GLY A 415 2.05 -16.14 -23.29
N TRP A 416 0.88 -16.73 -23.57
CA TRP A 416 0.73 -18.11 -24.07
C TRP A 416 -0.64 -18.28 -24.75
N TYR A 417 -0.96 -19.52 -25.14
CA TYR A 417 -2.24 -19.87 -25.75
C TYR A 417 -3.05 -20.81 -24.87
N SER A 418 -4.37 -20.77 -25.04
CA SER A 418 -5.35 -21.64 -24.41
C SER A 418 -5.85 -22.67 -25.39
N GLU A 419 -6.03 -23.89 -24.89
CA GLU A 419 -6.85 -24.93 -25.54
C GLU A 419 -8.32 -24.50 -25.64
N ASP A 420 -9.09 -25.26 -26.40
CA ASP A 420 -10.56 -25.19 -26.36
C ASP A 420 -11.11 -25.83 -25.07
N GLU A 421 -12.44 -25.86 -24.93
CA GLU A 421 -13.11 -26.37 -23.73
C GLU A 421 -12.86 -27.86 -23.43
N SER A 422 -12.19 -28.58 -24.35
CA SER A 422 -11.77 -29.97 -24.12
C SER A 422 -10.50 -30.09 -23.26
N GLY A 423 -9.78 -28.99 -23.02
CA GLY A 423 -8.56 -28.95 -22.20
C GLY A 423 -8.79 -29.10 -20.68
N ALA A 424 -7.71 -28.96 -19.92
CA ALA A 424 -7.74 -28.90 -18.45
C ALA A 424 -8.10 -27.48 -17.99
N PRO A 425 -9.16 -27.28 -17.18
CA PRO A 425 -9.57 -25.94 -16.77
C PRO A 425 -8.53 -25.30 -15.84
N ILE A 426 -8.19 -24.04 -16.12
CA ILE A 426 -7.40 -23.18 -15.25
C ILE A 426 -8.34 -22.14 -14.64
N TYR A 427 -8.53 -22.26 -13.33
CA TYR A 427 -9.46 -21.44 -12.56
C TYR A 427 -8.81 -20.11 -12.19
N ARG A 428 -9.56 -19.02 -12.33
CA ARG A 428 -9.17 -17.66 -11.95
C ARG A 428 -9.89 -17.29 -10.64
N GLN A 429 -9.15 -16.90 -9.62
CA GLN A 429 -9.70 -16.35 -8.39
C GLN A 429 -9.13 -14.95 -8.17
N TYR A 430 -10.00 -14.01 -7.81
CA TYR A 430 -9.60 -12.66 -7.42
C TYR A 430 -9.59 -12.55 -5.90
N ASN A 431 -8.52 -11.97 -5.34
CA ASN A 431 -8.48 -11.66 -3.92
C ASN A 431 -8.95 -10.21 -3.69
N PRO A 432 -10.22 -9.98 -3.27
CA PRO A 432 -10.70 -8.63 -2.96
C PRO A 432 -10.02 -8.03 -1.72
N ASN A 433 -9.31 -8.85 -0.93
CA ASN A 433 -8.64 -8.44 0.30
C ASN A 433 -7.14 -8.20 0.12
N ALA A 434 -6.58 -8.45 -1.07
CA ALA A 434 -5.20 -8.09 -1.38
C ALA A 434 -5.11 -6.62 -1.78
N THR A 435 -4.12 -5.92 -1.23
CA THR A 435 -3.87 -4.47 -1.43
C THR A 435 -3.71 -4.06 -2.90
N ASN A 436 -3.28 -4.98 -3.76
CA ASN A 436 -3.10 -4.80 -5.21
C ASN A 436 -4.14 -5.52 -6.08
N GLY A 437 -5.11 -6.23 -5.48
CA GLY A 437 -6.11 -6.98 -6.24
C GLY A 437 -5.54 -8.20 -6.98
N THR A 438 -4.62 -8.92 -6.34
CA THR A 438 -3.94 -10.07 -6.93
C THR A 438 -4.92 -11.17 -7.38
N HIS A 439 -4.55 -11.84 -8.47
CA HIS A 439 -5.28 -12.97 -9.02
C HIS A 439 -4.47 -14.26 -8.86
N ASN A 440 -5.15 -15.35 -8.52
CA ASN A 440 -4.58 -16.70 -8.57
C ASN A 440 -5.11 -17.44 -9.79
N TYR A 441 -4.21 -18.18 -10.45
CA TYR A 441 -4.52 -19.06 -11.56
C TYR A 441 -4.03 -20.47 -11.26
N THR A 442 -4.94 -21.44 -11.24
CA THR A 442 -4.61 -22.81 -10.86
C THR A 442 -5.38 -23.88 -11.64
N ALA A 443 -4.71 -24.99 -11.93
CA ALA A 443 -5.35 -26.21 -12.44
C ALA A 443 -6.00 -27.05 -11.33
N ASP A 444 -5.68 -26.79 -10.05
CA ASP A 444 -6.20 -27.54 -8.91
C ASP A 444 -7.52 -26.94 -8.42
N ALA A 445 -8.61 -27.67 -8.67
CA ALA A 445 -9.93 -27.33 -8.18
C ALA A 445 -10.00 -27.24 -6.64
N SER A 446 -9.18 -28.01 -5.93
CA SER A 446 -9.12 -28.00 -4.46
C SER A 446 -8.49 -26.71 -3.93
N GLU A 447 -7.46 -26.20 -4.61
CA GLU A 447 -6.83 -24.91 -4.28
C GLU A 447 -7.80 -23.76 -4.50
N ARG A 448 -8.50 -23.73 -5.66
CA ARG A 448 -9.60 -22.78 -5.89
C ARG A 448 -10.63 -22.83 -4.75
N ASP A 449 -11.15 -24.02 -4.43
CA ASP A 449 -12.19 -24.17 -3.42
C ASP A 449 -11.72 -23.71 -2.03
N MET A 450 -10.44 -23.97 -1.71
CA MET A 450 -9.81 -23.51 -0.48
C MET A 450 -9.70 -21.97 -0.45
N LEU A 451 -9.21 -21.34 -1.51
CA LEU A 451 -9.09 -19.88 -1.60
C LEU A 451 -10.44 -19.19 -1.49
N VAL A 452 -11.46 -19.72 -2.18
CA VAL A 452 -12.84 -19.22 -2.09
C VAL A 452 -13.37 -19.34 -0.67
N SER A 453 -13.06 -20.45 0.03
CA SER A 453 -13.49 -20.65 1.41
C SER A 453 -12.89 -19.63 2.41
N VAL A 454 -11.75 -19.03 2.07
CA VAL A 454 -11.08 -17.99 2.87
C VAL A 454 -11.30 -16.58 2.32
N GLY A 455 -12.29 -16.39 1.44
CA GLY A 455 -12.79 -15.06 1.06
C GLY A 455 -12.36 -14.57 -0.32
N TRP A 456 -11.73 -15.39 -1.15
CA TRP A 456 -11.48 -15.06 -2.56
C TRP A 456 -12.74 -15.19 -3.40
N VAL A 457 -12.83 -14.41 -4.47
CA VAL A 457 -13.93 -14.45 -5.44
C VAL A 457 -13.57 -15.43 -6.55
N ASP A 458 -14.41 -16.46 -6.76
CA ASP A 458 -14.31 -17.34 -7.92
C ASP A 458 -14.80 -16.59 -9.17
N GLU A 459 -13.90 -16.33 -10.10
CA GLU A 459 -14.21 -15.70 -11.38
C GLU A 459 -14.40 -16.74 -12.50
N GLY A 460 -14.36 -18.03 -12.15
CA GLY A 460 -14.59 -19.15 -13.04
C GLY A 460 -13.33 -19.59 -13.81
N ILE A 461 -13.53 -20.07 -15.03
CA ILE A 461 -12.43 -20.60 -15.85
C ILE A 461 -11.79 -19.45 -16.62
N GLY A 462 -10.55 -19.12 -16.26
CA GLY A 462 -9.73 -18.16 -16.98
C GLY A 462 -9.40 -18.66 -18.38
N TRP A 463 -8.87 -19.88 -18.48
CA TRP A 463 -8.53 -20.58 -19.74
C TRP A 463 -8.38 -22.10 -19.57
N TYR A 464 -7.96 -22.79 -20.64
CA TYR A 464 -7.72 -24.23 -20.63
C TYR A 464 -6.26 -24.54 -21.00
N GLY A 465 -5.62 -25.42 -20.22
CA GLY A 465 -4.31 -26.02 -20.54
C GLY A 465 -4.44 -27.37 -21.23
N CYS A 466 -3.30 -27.96 -21.62
CA CYS A 466 -3.22 -29.30 -22.19
C CYS A 466 -3.54 -30.37 -21.13
N ARG A 467 -3.98 -31.55 -21.58
CA ARG A 467 -4.27 -32.71 -20.73
C ARG A 467 -3.22 -33.80 -20.82
#